data_AF-A0A3C1H674-F1
#
_entry.id   AF-A0A3C1H674-F1
#
_cell.length_a   1.000
_cell.length_b   1.000
_cell.length_c   1.000
_cell.angle_alpha   90.00
_cell.angle_beta   90.00
_cell.angle_gamma   90.00
#
_symmetry.space_group_name_H-M   'P 1'
#
loop_
_entity.id
_entity.type
_entity.pdbx_description
1 polymer ?
#
loop_
_entity_poly.entity_id
_entity_poly.type
_entity_poly.pdbx_seq_one_letter_code
_entity_poly.pdbx_strand_id
1 'polypeptide(L)'
;VAPEHCSNHVLDKMGKPHIEYYKAFQKRFYELTKSMGKEQYLVPYLMSSHPGSTLKDAAELACFLKSEGIHPEQVQDFYPTPGTISTCMFHTGLDPYTMEPVYVPRSAKEKAEQRAMLQYYKPENYAVIRQALMKIGRRDLIGSGSKCLVPDAPHAQQNTGRPQQHSQKKNAGRTSAGQRGRKNPRGKK
;
A
#
# COMPACT_ATOMS: atom_id res chain seq x y z
N VAL A 1 12.44 11.79 -10.81
CA VAL A 1 12.03 13.01 -10.05
C VAL A 1 11.01 12.59 -9.00
N ALA A 2 11.00 13.23 -7.84
CA ALA A 2 10.08 12.88 -6.75
C ALA A 2 9.14 14.06 -6.48
N PRO A 3 7.81 13.83 -6.36
CA PRO A 3 6.92 14.84 -5.82
C PRO A 3 7.08 14.95 -4.29
N GLU A 4 7.57 13.90 -3.61
CA GLU A 4 7.74 13.78 -2.14
C GLU A 4 6.42 13.78 -1.34
N HIS A 5 5.48 14.65 -1.71
CA HIS A 5 4.09 14.70 -1.26
C HIS A 5 3.16 15.11 -2.41
N CYS A 6 1.84 15.03 -2.23
CA CYS A 6 0.84 15.54 -3.19
C CYS A 6 0.04 16.75 -2.70
N SER A 7 0.40 17.31 -1.55
CA SER A 7 -0.36 18.35 -0.85
C SER A 7 0.45 19.64 -0.88
N ASN A 8 -0.09 20.68 -1.52
CA ASN A 8 0.71 21.86 -1.89
C ASN A 8 1.26 22.60 -0.66
N HIS A 9 0.51 22.71 0.45
CA HIS A 9 1.05 23.33 1.67
C HIS A 9 2.18 22.51 2.31
N VAL A 10 2.17 21.17 2.18
CA VAL A 10 3.28 20.33 2.62
C VAL A 10 4.49 20.54 1.71
N LEU A 11 4.27 20.63 0.39
CA LEU A 11 5.30 20.90 -0.60
C LEU A 11 5.97 22.27 -0.39
N ASP A 12 5.19 23.29 -0.04
CA ASP A 12 5.70 24.61 0.35
C ASP A 12 6.66 24.49 1.54
N LYS A 13 6.27 23.77 2.60
CA LYS A 13 7.15 23.53 3.77
C LYS A 13 8.36 22.61 3.45
N MET A 14 8.29 21.80 2.39
CA MET A 14 9.43 21.03 1.86
C MET A 14 10.34 21.86 0.93
N GLY A 15 9.94 23.07 0.52
CA GLY A 15 10.63 23.86 -0.50
C GLY A 15 10.54 23.23 -1.90
N LYS A 16 9.42 22.57 -2.22
CA LYS A 16 9.20 21.82 -3.46
C LYS A 16 8.13 22.50 -4.34
N PRO A 17 8.23 22.41 -5.69
CA PRO A 17 7.16 22.83 -6.58
C PRO A 17 5.87 22.06 -6.29
N HIS A 18 4.72 22.72 -6.52
CA HIS A 18 3.39 22.12 -6.38
C HIS A 18 3.16 20.92 -7.32
N ILE A 19 2.18 20.09 -6.98
CA ILE A 19 1.97 18.78 -7.62
C ILE A 19 1.62 18.87 -9.12
N GLU A 20 1.15 20.01 -9.62
CA GLU A 20 0.83 20.20 -11.05
C GLU A 20 2.09 20.15 -11.91
N TYR A 21 3.21 20.67 -11.42
CA TYR A 21 4.50 20.59 -12.12
C TYR A 21 5.00 19.15 -12.26
N TYR A 22 4.83 18.33 -11.21
CA TYR A 22 5.12 16.90 -11.29
C TYR A 22 4.22 16.18 -12.30
N LYS A 23 2.90 16.46 -12.30
CA LYS A 23 1.96 15.87 -13.27
C LYS A 23 2.27 16.26 -14.71
N ALA A 24 2.65 17.52 -14.95
CA ALA A 24 3.09 18.00 -16.26
C ALA A 24 4.37 17.28 -16.73
N PHE A 25 5.36 17.14 -15.86
CA PHE A 25 6.58 16.36 -16.13
C PHE A 25 6.26 14.88 -16.40
N GLN A 26 5.44 14.25 -15.55
CA GLN A 26 5.06 12.84 -15.62
C GLN A 26 4.39 12.52 -16.96
N LYS A 27 3.41 13.35 -17.36
CA LYS A 27 2.76 13.24 -18.67
C LYS A 27 3.80 13.31 -19.80
N ARG A 28 4.67 14.33 -19.78
CA ARG A 28 5.67 14.52 -20.85
C ARG A 28 6.71 13.41 -20.90
N PHE A 29 7.08 12.86 -19.75
CA PHE A 29 7.97 11.71 -19.64
C PHE A 29 7.36 10.48 -20.32
N TYR A 30 6.11 10.11 -19.99
CA TYR A 30 5.47 8.94 -20.59
C TYR A 30 5.15 9.11 -22.08
N GLU A 31 4.83 10.31 -22.55
CA GLU A 31 4.73 10.63 -23.99
C GLU A 31 6.03 10.28 -24.72
N LEU A 32 7.18 10.76 -24.21
CA LEU A 32 8.49 10.57 -24.83
C LEU A 32 9.00 9.12 -24.71
N THR A 33 8.81 8.48 -23.55
CA THR A 33 9.11 7.06 -23.33
C THR A 33 8.38 6.19 -24.34
N LYS A 34 7.07 6.44 -24.55
CA LYS A 34 6.26 5.73 -25.54
C LYS A 34 6.72 6.02 -26.98
N SER A 35 7.05 7.26 -27.33
CA SER A 35 7.52 7.58 -28.68
C SER A 35 8.87 6.95 -29.03
N MET A 36 9.70 6.66 -28.02
CA MET A 36 10.98 5.94 -28.17
C MET A 36 10.84 4.41 -28.11
N GLY A 37 9.63 3.86 -27.89
CA GLY A 37 9.43 2.41 -27.73
C GLY A 37 10.15 1.80 -26.53
N LYS A 38 10.40 2.59 -25.48
CA LYS A 38 11.11 2.14 -24.26
C LYS A 38 10.13 1.85 -23.14
N GLU A 39 10.52 0.93 -22.25
CA GLU A 39 9.88 0.74 -20.95
C GLU A 39 10.66 1.52 -19.89
N GLN A 40 10.13 2.67 -19.49
CA GLN A 40 10.72 3.51 -18.44
C GLN A 40 9.61 3.96 -17.49
N TYR A 41 9.92 3.96 -16.20
CA TYR A 41 8.93 4.20 -15.14
C TYR A 41 9.45 5.25 -14.17
N LEU A 42 8.54 6.06 -13.64
CA LEU A 42 8.86 7.01 -12.58
C LEU A 42 8.69 6.35 -11.23
N VAL A 43 9.80 6.20 -10.51
CA VAL A 43 9.83 5.77 -9.10
C VAL A 43 9.82 7.02 -8.23
N PRO A 44 8.69 7.39 -7.59
CA PRO A 44 8.67 8.51 -6.67
C PRO A 44 9.35 8.11 -5.36
N TYR A 45 10.17 9.02 -4.84
CA TYR A 45 10.53 9.01 -3.42
C TYR A 45 9.44 9.78 -2.65
N LEU A 46 9.06 9.27 -1.48
CA LEU A 46 7.91 9.72 -0.69
C LEU A 46 8.29 9.77 0.78
N MET A 47 7.88 10.85 1.47
CA MET A 47 8.25 11.10 2.86
C MET A 47 7.02 11.21 3.75
N SER A 48 6.91 10.35 4.76
CA SER A 48 5.88 10.46 5.80
C SER A 48 6.32 11.41 6.93
N SER A 49 5.37 11.98 7.64
CA SER A 49 5.58 12.70 8.91
C SER A 49 6.49 13.94 8.83
N HIS A 50 6.55 14.60 7.67
CA HIS A 50 7.25 15.87 7.50
C HIS A 50 6.47 17.03 8.18
N PRO A 51 7.14 18.07 8.73
CA PRO A 51 6.48 19.25 9.28
C PRO A 51 5.51 19.95 8.31
N GLY A 52 4.23 19.99 8.68
CA GLY A 52 3.12 20.44 7.85
C GLY A 52 2.23 19.30 7.36
N SER A 53 2.74 18.06 7.31
CA SER A 53 1.95 16.88 6.90
C SER A 53 1.09 16.37 8.05
N THR A 54 -0.22 16.49 7.90
CA THR A 54 -1.23 15.96 8.83
C THR A 54 -1.69 14.55 8.44
N LEU A 55 -2.47 13.92 9.31
CA LEU A 55 -3.13 12.66 8.99
C LEU A 55 -4.13 12.74 7.82
N LYS A 56 -4.62 13.93 7.46
CA LYS A 56 -5.44 14.15 6.25
C LYS A 56 -4.56 14.17 4.99
N ASP A 57 -3.43 14.85 5.06
CA ASP A 57 -2.43 14.90 3.99
C ASP A 57 -1.92 13.50 3.61
N ALA A 58 -1.65 12.66 4.62
CA ALA A 58 -1.27 11.26 4.39
C ALA A 58 -2.39 10.44 3.71
N ALA A 59 -3.66 10.74 3.99
CA ALA A 59 -4.80 10.07 3.34
C ALA A 59 -4.97 10.52 1.88
N GLU A 60 -4.78 11.81 1.61
CA GLU A 60 -4.77 12.35 0.24
C GLU A 60 -3.60 11.79 -0.58
N LEU A 61 -2.43 11.67 0.03
CA LEU A 61 -1.28 11.01 -0.59
C LEU A 61 -1.55 9.54 -0.88
N ALA A 62 -2.16 8.79 0.04
CA ALA A 62 -2.58 7.42 -0.22
C ALA A 62 -3.61 7.31 -1.37
N CYS A 63 -4.56 8.23 -1.45
CA CYS A 63 -5.51 8.31 -2.57
C CYS A 63 -4.79 8.61 -3.91
N PHE A 64 -3.83 9.53 -3.92
CA PHE A 64 -3.03 9.85 -5.09
C PHE A 64 -2.22 8.64 -5.57
N LEU A 65 -1.50 7.98 -4.66
CA LEU A 65 -0.75 6.75 -4.95
C LEU A 65 -1.65 5.67 -5.56
N LYS A 66 -2.86 5.50 -5.01
CA LYS A 66 -3.84 4.57 -5.56
C LYS A 66 -4.33 4.95 -6.96
N SER A 67 -4.59 6.23 -7.23
CA SER A 67 -5.00 6.67 -8.58
C SER A 67 -3.91 6.52 -9.63
N GLU A 68 -2.64 6.65 -9.23
CA GLU A 68 -1.48 6.50 -10.11
C GLU A 68 -0.98 5.04 -10.22
N GLY A 69 -1.56 4.10 -9.45
CA GLY A 69 -1.14 2.69 -9.42
C GLY A 69 0.22 2.45 -8.74
N ILE A 70 0.64 3.35 -7.86
CA ILE A 70 1.97 3.36 -7.24
C ILE A 70 1.92 2.68 -5.86
N HIS A 71 2.74 1.66 -5.66
CA HIS A 71 2.84 0.91 -4.41
C HIS A 71 4.25 1.04 -3.80
N PRO A 72 4.50 2.03 -2.92
CA PRO A 72 5.84 2.26 -2.36
C PRO A 72 6.21 1.24 -1.29
N GLU A 73 7.09 0.29 -1.63
CA GLU A 73 7.61 -0.69 -0.68
C GLU A 73 8.41 -0.04 0.47
N GLN A 74 9.16 1.01 0.14
CA GLN A 74 9.98 1.78 1.08
C GLN A 74 9.33 3.15 1.25
N VAL A 75 8.83 3.42 2.45
CA VAL A 75 8.36 4.73 2.89
C VAL A 75 9.37 5.25 3.90
N GLN A 76 10.00 6.38 3.59
CA GLN A 76 10.93 7.03 4.50
C GLN A 76 10.16 7.96 5.44
N ASP A 77 10.36 7.78 6.74
CA ASP A 77 9.84 8.70 7.73
C ASP A 77 10.76 9.92 7.84
N PHE A 78 10.18 11.11 8.06
CA PHE A 78 10.96 12.32 8.25
C PHE A 78 11.89 12.19 9.46
N TYR A 79 13.18 12.35 9.18
CA TYR A 79 14.26 12.41 10.15
C TYR A 79 14.83 13.85 10.16
N PRO A 80 14.99 14.48 11.34
CA PRO A 80 15.47 15.87 11.44
C PRO A 80 16.98 15.97 11.17
N THR A 81 17.36 15.95 9.89
CA THR A 81 18.74 16.16 9.45
C THR A 81 19.17 17.61 9.72
N PRO A 82 20.27 17.86 10.45
CA PRO A 82 20.77 19.20 10.74
C PRO A 82 21.00 20.05 9.49
N GLY A 83 20.89 21.38 9.64
CA GLY A 83 21.12 22.33 8.54
C GLY A 83 19.98 22.45 7.52
N THR A 84 18.81 21.86 7.79
CA THR A 84 17.63 21.97 6.91
C THR A 84 16.50 22.81 7.52
N ILE A 85 15.75 23.49 6.65
CA ILE A 85 14.57 24.29 7.03
C ILE A 85 13.52 23.39 7.70
N SER A 86 13.27 22.19 7.16
CA SER A 86 12.40 21.17 7.76
C SER A 86 12.80 20.82 9.20
N THR A 87 14.09 20.73 9.51
CA THR A 87 14.57 20.50 10.89
C THR A 87 14.34 21.71 11.78
N CYS A 88 14.49 22.94 11.27
CA CYS A 88 14.08 24.14 11.99
C CYS A 88 12.59 24.08 12.37
N MET A 89 11.70 23.86 11.39
CA MET A 89 10.26 23.70 11.63
C MET A 89 9.94 22.56 12.60
N PHE A 90 10.65 21.42 12.50
CA PHE A 90 10.47 20.29 13.40
C PHE A 90 10.78 20.66 14.85
N HIS A 91 11.81 21.47 15.12
CA HIS A 91 12.15 21.87 16.49
C HIS A 91 11.33 23.06 16.99
N THR A 92 11.13 24.10 16.18
CA THR A 92 10.43 25.33 16.59
C THR A 92 8.90 25.20 16.56
N GLY A 93 8.35 24.36 15.68
CA GLY A 93 6.93 24.38 15.35
C GLY A 93 6.49 25.62 14.57
N LEU A 94 7.43 26.34 13.93
CA LEU A 94 7.20 27.56 13.17
C LEU A 94 7.85 27.46 11.78
N ASP A 95 7.23 28.10 10.79
CA ASP A 95 7.88 28.39 9.51
C ASP A 95 8.94 29.50 9.73
N PRO A 96 10.22 29.29 9.39
CA PRO A 96 11.27 30.28 9.66
C PRO A 96 11.22 31.51 8.74
N TYR A 97 10.38 31.51 7.70
CA TYR A 97 10.19 32.66 6.81
C TYR A 97 8.93 33.46 7.16
N THR A 98 7.81 32.80 7.44
CA THR A 98 6.53 33.47 7.73
C THR A 98 6.26 33.64 9.23
N MET A 99 7.01 32.95 10.08
CA MET A 99 6.79 32.84 11.54
C MET A 99 5.42 32.25 11.93
N GLU A 100 4.70 31.66 10.98
CA GLU A 100 3.41 31.00 11.23
C GLU A 100 3.60 29.63 11.90
N PRO A 101 2.65 29.19 12.76
CA PRO A 101 2.65 27.85 13.32
C PRO A 101 2.62 26.75 12.25
N VAL A 102 3.56 25.80 12.36
CA VAL A 102 3.65 24.60 11.52
C VAL A 102 3.33 23.37 12.36
N TYR A 103 2.40 22.55 11.87
CA TYR A 103 2.06 21.28 12.50
C TYR A 103 3.25 20.31 12.45
N VAL A 104 3.60 19.66 13.57
CA VAL A 104 4.68 18.68 13.61
C VAL A 104 4.16 17.33 14.14
N PRO A 105 4.15 16.27 13.32
CA PRO A 105 3.76 14.93 13.78
C PRO A 105 4.87 14.31 14.65
N ARG A 106 4.79 14.56 15.96
CA ARG A 106 5.81 14.12 16.94
C ARG A 106 5.58 12.72 17.48
N SER A 107 4.34 12.25 17.56
CA SER A 107 4.03 10.99 18.23
C SER A 107 4.37 9.78 17.36
N ALA A 108 4.97 8.74 17.96
CA ALA A 108 5.29 7.50 17.25
C ALA A 108 4.03 6.83 16.66
N LYS A 109 2.88 6.96 17.35
CA LYS A 109 1.58 6.49 16.86
C LYS A 109 1.19 7.20 15.57
N GLU A 110 1.24 8.53 15.53
CA GLU A 110 0.88 9.27 14.33
C GLU A 110 1.84 9.01 13.16
N LYS A 111 3.15 8.97 13.44
CA LYS A 111 4.16 8.60 12.43
C LYS A 111 3.86 7.23 11.81
N ALA A 112 3.48 6.26 12.63
CA ALA A 112 3.03 4.95 12.18
C ALA A 112 1.70 5.00 11.40
N GLU A 113 0.72 5.80 11.84
CA GLU A 113 -0.54 6.02 11.12
C GLU A 113 -0.30 6.61 9.72
N GLN A 114 0.54 7.65 9.59
CA GLN A 114 0.88 8.24 8.29
C GLN A 114 1.63 7.23 7.39
N ARG A 115 2.68 6.58 7.91
CA ARG A 115 3.44 5.55 7.17
C ARG A 115 2.55 4.40 6.70
N ALA A 116 1.60 3.96 7.53
CA ALA A 116 0.64 2.90 7.18
C ALA A 116 -0.25 3.32 6.00
N MET A 117 -0.70 4.58 5.92
CA MET A 117 -1.51 5.07 4.79
C MET A 117 -0.77 5.00 3.45
N LEU A 118 0.52 5.38 3.40
CA LEU A 118 1.32 5.27 2.17
C LEU A 118 1.49 3.80 1.72
N GLN A 119 1.29 2.85 2.63
CA GLN A 119 1.32 1.41 2.39
C GLN A 119 -0.08 0.78 2.51
N TYR A 120 -1.11 1.47 1.99
CA TYR A 120 -2.53 1.06 2.12
C TYR A 120 -2.85 -0.33 1.58
N TYR A 121 -2.04 -0.85 0.67
CA TYR A 121 -2.22 -2.14 0.00
C TYR A 121 -1.75 -3.34 0.85
N LYS A 122 -1.10 -3.08 1.99
CA LYS A 122 -0.57 -4.10 2.91
C LYS A 122 -1.62 -4.49 3.96
N PRO A 123 -2.12 -5.75 4.00
CA PRO A 123 -3.18 -6.17 4.93
C PRO A 123 -2.89 -5.90 6.40
N GLU A 124 -1.64 -5.98 6.82
CA GLU A 124 -1.18 -5.66 8.18
C GLU A 124 -1.49 -4.22 8.62
N ASN A 125 -1.55 -3.28 7.67
CA ASN A 125 -1.84 -1.87 7.94
C ASN A 125 -3.34 -1.57 8.05
N TYR A 126 -4.23 -2.46 7.59
CA TYR A 126 -5.65 -2.14 7.42
C TYR A 126 -6.35 -1.70 8.71
N ALA A 127 -5.97 -2.30 9.86
CA ALA A 127 -6.52 -1.91 11.16
C ALA A 127 -6.12 -0.49 11.57
N VAL A 128 -4.84 -0.13 11.38
CA VAL A 128 -4.30 1.21 11.67
C VAL A 128 -4.94 2.25 10.75
N ILE A 129 -5.03 1.96 9.45
CA ILE A 129 -5.61 2.85 8.45
C ILE A 129 -7.10 3.10 8.73
N ARG A 130 -7.90 2.06 9.05
CA ARG A 130 -9.31 2.25 9.41
C ARG A 130 -9.47 3.18 10.62
N GLN A 131 -8.68 2.97 11.67
CA GLN A 131 -8.71 3.84 12.87
C GLN A 131 -8.33 5.29 12.52
N ALA A 132 -7.28 5.47 11.73
CA ALA A 132 -6.80 6.78 11.30
C ALA A 132 -7.83 7.51 10.41
N LEU A 133 -8.44 6.81 9.44
CA LEU A 133 -9.51 7.33 8.58
C LEU A 133 -10.76 7.71 9.38
N MET A 134 -11.17 6.89 10.36
CA MET A 134 -12.27 7.24 11.27
C MET A 134 -11.97 8.49 12.10
N LYS A 135 -10.73 8.63 12.60
CA LYS A 135 -10.25 9.78 13.37
C LYS A 135 -10.27 11.10 12.57
N ILE A 136 -10.03 11.07 11.26
CA ILE A 136 -10.13 12.25 10.39
C ILE A 136 -11.49 12.42 9.68
N GLY A 137 -12.47 11.56 9.97
CA GLY A 137 -13.80 11.60 9.35
C GLY A 137 -13.90 11.05 7.92
N ARG A 138 -12.82 10.50 7.36
CA ARG A 138 -12.75 9.98 5.97
C ARG A 138 -13.23 8.53 5.86
N ARG A 139 -14.46 8.27 6.35
CA ARG A 139 -15.11 6.94 6.23
C ARG A 139 -15.44 6.55 4.79
N ASP A 140 -15.53 7.52 3.89
CA ASP A 140 -15.67 7.31 2.44
C ASP A 140 -14.53 6.49 1.82
N LEU A 141 -13.36 6.50 2.47
CA LEU A 141 -12.18 5.73 2.05
C LEU A 141 -12.16 4.30 2.61
N ILE A 142 -13.21 3.85 3.29
CA ILE A 142 -13.34 2.49 3.84
C ILE A 142 -14.45 1.75 3.07
N GLY A 143 -14.14 0.58 2.51
CA GLY A 143 -15.10 -0.23 1.75
C GLY A 143 -14.47 -1.01 0.59
N SER A 144 -15.32 -1.58 -0.27
CA SER A 144 -14.94 -2.36 -1.45
C SER A 144 -14.87 -1.53 -2.75
N GLY A 145 -15.17 -0.24 -2.70
CA GLY A 145 -15.16 0.64 -3.86
C GLY A 145 -13.75 0.89 -4.41
N SER A 146 -13.64 1.19 -5.70
CA SER A 146 -12.35 1.48 -6.37
C SER A 146 -11.58 2.64 -5.71
N LYS A 147 -12.30 3.62 -5.14
CA LYS A 147 -11.73 4.78 -4.42
C LYS A 147 -11.39 4.51 -2.95
N CYS A 148 -11.89 3.42 -2.34
CA CYS A 148 -11.61 3.09 -0.94
C CYS A 148 -10.16 2.64 -0.78
N LEU A 149 -9.47 3.06 0.27
CA LEU A 149 -8.08 2.65 0.55
C LEU A 149 -8.02 1.25 1.16
N VAL A 150 -8.97 0.91 2.04
CA VAL A 150 -9.00 -0.36 2.80
C VAL A 150 -10.42 -0.92 2.89
N PRO A 151 -10.59 -2.26 2.97
CA PRO A 151 -11.89 -2.88 3.17
C PRO A 151 -12.44 -2.63 4.58
N ASP A 152 -13.77 -2.62 4.68
CA ASP A 152 -14.51 -2.38 5.90
C ASP A 152 -14.36 -3.53 6.91
N ALA A 153 -14.57 -4.77 6.45
CA ALA A 153 -14.34 -5.96 7.26
C ALA A 153 -12.84 -6.18 7.59
N PRO A 154 -12.50 -6.76 8.75
CA PRO A 154 -11.21 -7.42 8.89
C PRO A 154 -11.13 -8.53 7.83
N HIS A 155 -10.02 -8.61 7.09
CA HIS A 155 -9.72 -9.84 6.36
C HIS A 155 -9.55 -10.96 7.40
N ALA A 156 -10.61 -11.76 7.59
CA ALA A 156 -10.38 -13.16 7.86
C ALA A 156 -9.43 -13.64 6.76
N GLN A 157 -8.25 -14.11 7.15
CA GLN A 157 -7.28 -14.66 6.21
C GLN A 157 -8.04 -15.68 5.35
N GLN A 158 -8.21 -15.38 4.06
CA GLN A 158 -8.64 -16.40 3.11
C GLN A 158 -7.45 -17.33 2.96
N ASN A 159 -7.40 -18.27 3.90
CA ASN A 159 -6.53 -19.42 3.87
C ASN A 159 -7.01 -20.23 2.66
N THR A 160 -6.43 -19.95 1.48
CA THR A 160 -6.69 -20.66 0.23
C THR A 160 -6.04 -22.04 0.28
N GLY A 161 -6.35 -22.78 1.34
CA GLY A 161 -6.18 -24.21 1.40
C GLY A 161 -6.98 -24.80 0.25
N ARG A 162 -6.25 -25.29 -0.76
CA ARG A 162 -6.83 -26.06 -1.87
C ARG A 162 -7.84 -27.06 -1.32
N PRO A 163 -9.07 -27.15 -1.86
CA PRO A 163 -9.94 -28.27 -1.56
C PRO A 163 -9.23 -29.54 -2.04
N GLN A 164 -8.76 -30.35 -1.11
CA GLN A 164 -8.13 -31.63 -1.43
C GLN A 164 -9.22 -32.56 -1.94
N GLN A 165 -9.41 -32.61 -3.26
CA GLN A 165 -10.40 -33.47 -3.90
C GLN A 165 -10.14 -34.93 -3.55
N HIS A 166 -10.91 -35.43 -2.59
CA HIS A 166 -10.89 -36.83 -2.20
C HIS A 166 -11.70 -37.64 -3.22
N SER A 167 -11.07 -37.94 -4.36
CA SER A 167 -11.68 -38.68 -5.47
C SER A 167 -11.87 -40.17 -5.08
N GLN A 168 -13.02 -40.46 -4.48
CA GLN A 168 -13.47 -41.84 -4.27
C GLN A 168 -13.60 -42.55 -5.62
N LYS A 169 -12.63 -43.41 -5.95
CA LYS A 169 -12.73 -44.34 -7.09
C LYS A 169 -13.84 -45.36 -6.83
N LYS A 170 -15.03 -45.11 -7.40
CA LYS A 170 -16.07 -46.13 -7.58
C LYS A 170 -15.64 -47.07 -8.70
N ASN A 171 -15.15 -48.25 -8.35
CA ASN A 171 -14.97 -49.34 -9.31
C ASN A 171 -16.35 -49.92 -9.68
N ALA A 172 -16.76 -49.75 -10.93
CA ALA A 172 -17.94 -50.41 -11.50
C ALA A 172 -17.65 -50.83 -12.95
N GLY A 173 -17.19 -52.07 -13.13
CA GLY A 173 -16.89 -52.67 -14.44
C GLY A 173 -17.31 -54.14 -14.48
N ARG A 174 -18.56 -54.38 -14.88
CA ARG A 174 -19.01 -55.64 -15.52
C ARG A 174 -18.22 -55.78 -16.85
N THR A 175 -17.89 -56.92 -17.46
CA THR A 175 -18.25 -58.35 -17.35
C THR A 175 -17.13 -59.17 -18.07
N SER A 176 -17.06 -60.50 -18.24
CA SER A 176 -17.89 -61.69 -17.92
C SER A 176 -17.07 -62.98 -18.15
N ALA A 177 -17.42 -64.08 -17.45
CA ALA A 177 -17.23 -65.50 -17.84
C ALA A 177 -15.80 -66.06 -18.06
N GLY A 178 -15.52 -67.26 -17.50
CA GLY A 178 -14.25 -67.98 -17.79
C GLY A 178 -13.87 -69.14 -16.86
N GLN A 179 -14.68 -70.20 -16.82
CA GLN A 179 -14.36 -71.60 -16.45
C GLN A 179 -13.21 -71.97 -15.46
N ARG A 180 -13.64 -72.64 -14.37
CA ARG A 180 -13.10 -73.91 -13.80
C ARG A 180 -11.57 -74.19 -13.81
N GLY A 181 -10.98 -74.39 -12.61
CA GLY A 181 -9.89 -75.38 -12.49
C GLY A 181 -9.04 -75.46 -11.21
N ARG A 182 -9.34 -76.44 -10.34
CA ARG A 182 -8.37 -77.37 -9.70
C ARG A 182 -7.49 -76.94 -8.50
N LYS A 183 -7.92 -77.40 -7.31
CA LYS A 183 -7.16 -78.00 -6.16
C LYS A 183 -5.88 -77.34 -5.58
N ASN A 184 -6.00 -76.93 -4.30
CA ASN A 184 -5.16 -77.21 -3.09
C ASN A 184 -3.97 -78.21 -3.20
N PRO A 185 -2.99 -78.29 -2.24
CA PRO A 185 -2.76 -77.48 -1.01
C PRO A 185 -1.27 -77.23 -0.55
N ARG A 186 -1.10 -76.58 0.63
CA ARG A 186 -0.05 -76.78 1.68
C ARG A 186 1.44 -76.38 1.49
N GLY A 187 1.97 -75.77 2.58
CA GLY A 187 3.39 -75.68 2.99
C GLY A 187 3.55 -74.61 4.10
N LYS A 188 3.47 -74.98 5.40
CA LYS A 188 4.60 -75.13 6.36
C LYS A 188 5.68 -74.03 6.23
N LYS A 189 5.90 -73.19 7.27
CA LYS A 189 6.52 -73.49 8.58
C LYS A 189 7.98 -73.91 8.43
#